data_AF-A0A2T0MZE2-F1
#
_entry.id   AF-A0A2T0MZE2-F1
#
_cell.length_a   1.000
_cell.length_b   1.000
_cell.length_c   1.000
_cell.angle_alpha   90.00
_cell.angle_beta   90.00
_cell.angle_gamma   90.00
#
_symmetry.space_group_name_H-M   'P 1'
#
loop_
_entity.id
_entity.type
_entity.pdbx_description
1 polymer ?
#
loop_
_entity_poly.entity_id
_entity_poly.type
_entity_poly.pdbx_seq_one_letter_code
_entity_poly.pdbx_strand_id
1 'polypeptide(L)'
;MARSTAPDPPADLLGPVQGEVSWFCCGTAWGPCSSTGKGACGTCNSGNLQHAWPNTSDACWAITRPDSCGVGLSRRTCGFRHRITALCSGSSVVTAIADCGPQTDLFCGERSCCGATCASNRLIDLTPAAYSQIASLSSGLRPAEISTA
;
A
#
# COMPACT_ATOMS: atom_id res chain seq x y z
N MET A 1 -11.55 -6.67 -43.26
CA MET A 1 -10.52 -5.89 -42.55
C MET A 1 -10.93 -5.78 -41.09
N ALA A 2 -10.52 -6.75 -40.26
CA ALA A 2 -10.83 -6.72 -38.83
C ALA A 2 -9.86 -5.75 -38.15
N ARG A 3 -10.38 -4.71 -37.49
CA ARG A 3 -9.59 -3.82 -36.64
C ARG A 3 -9.22 -4.61 -35.39
N SER A 4 -7.94 -4.95 -35.26
CA SER A 4 -7.37 -5.41 -33.99
C SER A 4 -7.52 -4.29 -32.96
N THR A 5 -8.38 -4.48 -31.97
CA THR A 5 -8.36 -3.72 -30.72
C THR A 5 -7.06 -4.07 -30.01
N ALA A 6 -6.17 -3.09 -29.88
CA ALA A 6 -4.99 -3.19 -29.04
C ALA A 6 -5.42 -3.56 -27.60
N PRO A 7 -4.62 -4.34 -26.85
CA PRO A 7 -4.85 -4.50 -25.43
C PRO A 7 -4.84 -3.12 -24.76
N ASP A 8 -5.82 -2.87 -23.90
CA ASP A 8 -5.95 -1.61 -23.17
C ASP A 8 -4.61 -1.24 -22.50
N PRO A 9 -4.20 0.04 -22.55
CA PRO A 9 -3.01 0.46 -21.82
C PRO A 9 -3.20 0.13 -20.33
N PRO A 10 -2.16 -0.39 -19.64
CA PRO A 10 -2.27 -0.70 -18.22
C PRO A 10 -2.69 0.56 -17.48
N ALA A 11 -3.72 0.43 -16.63
CA ALA A 11 -4.25 1.51 -15.83
C ALA A 11 -3.14 2.11 -14.95
N ASP A 12 -2.51 3.16 -15.49
CA ASP A 12 -1.93 4.22 -14.69
C ASP A 12 -3.06 4.76 -13.81
N LEU A 13 -2.84 5.05 -12.52
CA LEU A 13 -3.89 5.41 -11.56
C LEU A 13 -4.78 6.55 -12.10
N LEU A 14 -5.86 6.27 -12.84
CA LEU A 14 -6.78 7.30 -13.35
C LEU A 14 -7.63 7.89 -12.21
N GLY A 15 -7.57 7.32 -11.01
CA GLY A 15 -8.26 7.81 -9.81
C GLY A 15 -7.73 7.18 -8.52
N PRO A 16 -8.19 7.69 -7.36
CA PRO A 16 -7.89 7.09 -6.06
C PRO A 16 -8.38 5.63 -5.99
N VAL A 17 -7.64 4.79 -5.26
CA VAL A 17 -8.04 3.41 -4.97
C VAL A 17 -8.34 3.26 -3.49
N GLN A 18 -9.42 2.55 -3.16
CA GLN A 18 -9.77 2.23 -1.77
C GLN A 18 -9.41 0.79 -1.47
N GLY A 19 -8.88 0.57 -0.28
CA GLY A 19 -8.50 -0.75 0.21
C GLY A 19 -8.10 -0.68 1.68
N GLU A 20 -7.50 -1.76 2.16
CA GLU A 20 -7.00 -1.80 3.52
C GLU A 20 -5.55 -1.34 3.56
N VAL A 21 -5.27 -0.52 4.58
CA VAL A 21 -3.92 -0.13 4.97
C VAL A 21 -3.53 -0.88 6.24
N SER A 22 -2.33 -1.46 6.23
CA SER A 22 -1.70 -2.06 7.40
C SER A 22 -0.40 -1.35 7.75
N TRP A 23 0.38 -1.89 8.68
CA TRP A 23 1.74 -1.43 8.95
C TRP A 23 2.73 -2.59 9.09
N PHE A 24 3.99 -2.31 8.83
CA PHE A 24 5.08 -3.30 8.88
C PHE A 24 6.38 -2.70 9.42
N CYS A 25 7.23 -3.53 9.99
CA CYS A 25 8.56 -3.13 10.48
C CYS A 25 9.62 -3.26 9.39
N CYS A 26 10.42 -2.22 9.16
CA CYS A 26 11.58 -2.25 8.28
C CYS A 26 12.75 -1.41 8.82
N GLY A 27 13.98 -1.74 8.43
CA GLY A 27 15.18 -0.98 8.78
C GLY A 27 15.42 -0.90 10.29
N THR A 28 15.78 0.28 10.78
CA THR A 28 16.09 0.50 12.21
C THR A 28 14.86 0.34 13.10
N ALA A 29 15.07 -0.20 14.30
CA ALA A 29 14.07 -0.32 15.35
C ALA A 29 13.35 1.01 15.62
N TRP A 30 12.02 0.96 15.77
CA TRP A 30 11.17 2.10 16.10
C TRP A 30 9.88 1.61 16.74
N GLY A 31 9.48 2.21 17.87
CA GLY A 31 8.28 1.80 18.59
C GLY A 31 8.31 0.29 18.91
N PRO A 32 7.31 -0.50 18.47
CA PRO A 32 7.27 -1.94 18.72
C PRO A 32 8.22 -2.76 17.81
N CYS A 33 8.87 -2.15 16.83
CA CYS A 33 9.71 -2.85 15.87
C CYS A 33 11.13 -3.10 16.38
N SER A 34 11.65 -4.30 16.14
CA SER A 34 13.08 -4.58 16.17
C SER A 34 13.74 -4.18 14.84
N SER A 35 15.08 -4.23 14.79
CA SER A 35 15.81 -3.99 13.54
C SER A 35 15.59 -5.13 12.53
N THR A 36 15.25 -4.78 11.30
CA THR A 36 14.97 -5.69 10.18
C THR A 36 15.65 -5.23 8.88
N GLY A 37 15.38 -5.91 7.76
CA GLY A 37 15.89 -5.51 6.44
C GLY A 37 15.35 -4.15 5.96
N LYS A 38 16.09 -3.48 5.07
CA LYS A 38 15.72 -2.14 4.54
C LYS A 38 14.73 -2.16 3.37
N GLY A 39 13.97 -3.23 3.23
CA GLY A 39 13.04 -3.46 2.13
C GLY A 39 13.71 -3.60 0.76
N ALA A 40 12.90 -3.87 -0.26
CA ALA A 40 13.32 -4.05 -1.64
C ALA A 40 13.99 -2.81 -2.25
N CYS A 41 13.66 -1.60 -1.76
CA CYS A 41 14.33 -0.37 -2.21
C CYS A 41 15.65 -0.09 -1.46
N GLY A 42 15.98 -0.84 -0.41
CA GLY A 42 17.20 -0.62 0.40
C GLY A 42 17.15 0.63 1.29
N THR A 43 16.03 1.36 1.33
CA THR A 43 15.87 2.65 2.03
C THR A 43 14.77 2.64 3.08
N CYS A 44 14.11 1.51 3.33
CA CYS A 44 13.00 1.41 4.27
C CYS A 44 13.49 1.54 5.73
N ASN A 45 12.87 2.43 6.49
CA ASN A 45 13.11 2.63 7.92
C ASN A 45 11.79 2.90 8.65
N SER A 46 11.54 2.16 9.74
CA SER A 46 10.29 2.23 10.51
C SER A 46 9.97 3.62 11.06
N GLY A 47 11.00 4.43 11.32
CA GLY A 47 10.86 5.81 11.80
C GLY A 47 10.59 6.87 10.73
N ASN A 48 10.60 6.52 9.43
CA ASN A 48 10.38 7.45 8.33
C ASN A 48 8.96 7.34 7.78
N LEU A 49 8.47 8.35 7.06
CA LEU A 49 7.16 8.33 6.39
C LEU A 49 7.23 7.56 5.06
N GLN A 50 7.15 6.23 5.12
CA GLN A 50 7.36 5.34 3.98
C GLN A 50 6.28 4.25 3.91
N HIS A 51 6.23 3.53 2.80
CA HIS A 51 5.32 2.40 2.61
C HIS A 51 5.87 1.34 1.65
N ALA A 52 5.29 0.14 1.72
CA ALA A 52 5.41 -0.90 0.71
C ALA A 52 4.32 -0.73 -0.36
N TRP A 53 4.68 -0.90 -1.64
CA TRP A 53 3.72 -0.89 -2.75
C TRP A 53 3.78 -2.21 -3.54
N PRO A 54 2.63 -2.80 -3.95
CA PRO A 54 2.63 -4.08 -4.65
C PRO A 54 3.27 -4.04 -6.04
N ASN A 55 3.05 -2.95 -6.80
CA ASN A 55 3.48 -2.86 -8.19
C ASN A 55 4.70 -1.93 -8.35
N THR A 56 5.82 -2.24 -7.68
CA THR A 56 7.06 -1.43 -7.77
C THR A 56 8.05 -1.90 -8.82
N SER A 57 8.06 -3.19 -9.10
CA SER A 57 8.89 -3.87 -10.08
C SER A 57 8.18 -5.14 -10.56
N ASP A 58 8.67 -5.78 -11.62
CA ASP A 58 8.06 -7.04 -12.10
C ASP A 58 8.23 -8.16 -11.08
N ALA A 59 9.37 -8.18 -10.36
CA ALA A 59 9.61 -9.10 -9.26
C ALA A 59 8.59 -8.89 -8.13
N CYS A 60 8.24 -7.64 -7.82
CA CYS A 60 7.21 -7.33 -6.84
C CYS A 60 5.82 -7.74 -7.30
N TRP A 61 5.46 -7.34 -8.52
CA TRP A 61 4.19 -7.71 -9.10
C TRP A 61 3.97 -9.23 -9.09
N ALA A 62 5.01 -10.00 -9.45
CA ALA A 62 4.95 -11.46 -9.51
C ALA A 62 4.63 -12.13 -8.17
N ILE A 63 4.96 -11.51 -7.04
CA ILE A 63 4.69 -12.06 -5.69
C ILE A 63 3.49 -11.42 -5.00
N THR A 64 3.08 -10.20 -5.38
CA THR A 64 2.00 -9.50 -4.67
C THR A 64 0.64 -9.64 -5.33
N ARG A 65 0.62 -9.73 -6.67
CA ARG A 65 -0.55 -10.06 -7.50
C ARG A 65 -1.90 -9.45 -7.04
N PRO A 66 -2.01 -8.13 -6.85
CA PRO A 66 -3.29 -7.50 -6.49
C PRO A 66 -4.36 -7.70 -7.58
N ASP A 67 -3.95 -7.99 -8.82
CA ASP A 67 -4.84 -8.36 -9.93
C ASP A 67 -5.63 -9.64 -9.65
N SER A 68 -5.06 -10.59 -8.91
CA SER A 68 -5.76 -11.81 -8.47
C SER A 68 -6.95 -11.48 -7.56
N CYS A 69 -6.93 -10.34 -6.87
CA CYS A 69 -8.04 -9.84 -6.07
C CYS A 69 -8.98 -8.90 -6.85
N GLY A 70 -8.81 -8.78 -8.16
CA GLY A 70 -9.56 -7.84 -9.01
C GLY A 70 -9.15 -6.38 -8.84
N VAL A 71 -7.97 -6.10 -8.27
CA VAL A 71 -7.49 -4.73 -8.03
C VAL A 71 -6.36 -4.39 -9.00
N GLY A 72 -6.61 -3.41 -9.87
CA GLY A 72 -5.58 -2.84 -10.74
C GLY A 72 -4.80 -1.74 -10.01
N LEU A 73 -3.49 -1.95 -9.83
CA LEU A 73 -2.58 -0.94 -9.28
C LEU A 73 -1.55 -0.52 -10.31
N SER A 74 -1.31 0.78 -10.49
CA SER A 74 -0.30 1.28 -11.43
C SER A 74 1.13 0.95 -10.98
N ARG A 75 2.03 0.78 -11.94
CA ARG A 75 3.48 0.66 -11.68
C ARG A 75 4.02 1.97 -11.12
N ARG A 76 4.55 1.94 -9.89
CA ARG A 76 5.20 3.08 -9.22
C ARG A 76 6.47 2.64 -8.51
N THR A 77 7.59 3.27 -8.80
CA THR A 77 8.91 2.82 -8.31
C THR A 77 9.29 3.46 -6.97
N CYS A 78 10.35 2.95 -6.35
CA CYS A 78 10.95 3.47 -5.12
C CYS A 78 11.06 5.01 -5.15
N GLY A 79 10.67 5.66 -4.05
CA GLY A 79 10.65 7.12 -3.91
C GLY A 79 9.38 7.82 -4.41
N PHE A 80 8.54 7.17 -5.22
CA PHE A 80 7.24 7.73 -5.59
C PHE A 80 6.36 7.94 -4.36
N ARG A 81 5.55 9.00 -4.37
CA ARG A 81 4.76 9.42 -3.21
C ARG A 81 3.28 9.18 -3.40
N HIS A 82 2.66 8.60 -2.38
CA HIS A 82 1.22 8.47 -2.29
C HIS A 82 0.70 9.27 -1.10
N ARG A 83 -0.52 9.78 -1.21
CA ARG A 83 -1.32 10.24 -0.08
C ARG A 83 -2.24 9.09 0.33
N ILE A 84 -2.22 8.77 1.62
CA ILE A 84 -3.08 7.77 2.24
C ILE A 84 -4.02 8.52 3.19
N THR A 85 -5.32 8.37 2.98
CA THR A 85 -6.37 8.99 3.80
C THR A 85 -7.15 7.89 4.50
N ALA A 86 -7.14 7.87 5.84
CA ALA A 86 -7.96 6.92 6.59
C ALA A 86 -9.43 7.28 6.45
N LEU A 87 -10.24 6.35 5.93
CA LEU A 87 -11.66 6.58 5.67
C LEU A 87 -12.48 6.74 6.96
N CYS A 88 -11.94 6.26 8.08
CA CYS A 88 -12.59 6.36 9.39
C CYS A 88 -12.60 7.77 9.98
N SER A 89 -11.51 8.52 9.79
CA SER A 89 -11.27 9.80 10.47
C SER A 89 -11.05 10.97 9.52
N GLY A 90 -10.74 10.70 8.25
CA GLY A 90 -10.27 11.70 7.29
C GLY A 90 -8.82 12.13 7.49
N SER A 91 -8.11 11.61 8.51
CA SER A 91 -6.68 11.86 8.70
C SER A 91 -5.89 11.35 7.51
N SER A 92 -4.87 12.10 7.07
CA SER A 92 -4.05 11.70 5.92
C SER A 92 -2.56 11.87 6.17
N VAL A 93 -1.77 11.10 5.42
CA VAL A 93 -0.32 11.14 5.44
C VAL A 93 0.22 10.96 4.02
N VAL A 94 1.29 11.68 3.69
CA VAL A 94 2.03 11.48 2.44
C VAL A 94 3.29 10.69 2.72
N THR A 95 3.47 9.57 2.03
CA THR A 95 4.60 8.65 2.25
C THR A 95 5.27 8.30 0.94
N ALA A 96 6.55 7.89 1.01
CA ALA A 96 7.31 7.45 -0.16
C ALA A 96 7.43 5.91 -0.22
N ILE A 97 7.38 5.34 -1.42
CA ILE A 97 7.63 3.91 -1.63
C ILE A 97 9.05 3.57 -1.20
N ALA A 98 9.19 2.61 -0.30
CA ALA A 98 10.49 2.10 0.17
C ALA A 98 10.57 0.57 0.22
N ASP A 99 9.48 -0.13 -0.08
CA ASP A 99 9.46 -1.59 -0.12
C ASP A 99 8.44 -2.14 -1.13
N CYS A 100 8.50 -3.44 -1.30
CA CYS A 100 7.64 -4.31 -2.07
C CYS A 100 6.61 -4.97 -1.16
N GLY A 101 5.33 -4.87 -1.51
CA GLY A 101 4.27 -5.49 -0.72
C GLY A 101 3.08 -4.55 -0.51
N PRO A 102 2.05 -4.99 0.22
CA PRO A 102 1.84 -6.34 0.76
C PRO A 102 1.74 -7.43 -0.32
N GLN A 103 1.85 -8.70 0.06
CA GLN A 103 1.43 -9.83 -0.78
C GLN A 103 -0.10 -9.87 -0.86
N THR A 104 -0.69 -8.93 -1.60
CA THR A 104 -2.14 -8.67 -1.63
C THR A 104 -2.96 -9.91 -1.96
N ASP A 105 -2.46 -10.80 -2.82
CA ASP A 105 -3.11 -12.06 -3.19
C ASP A 105 -3.38 -13.01 -2.01
N LEU A 106 -2.52 -13.01 -0.99
CA LEU A 106 -2.76 -13.76 0.25
C LEU A 106 -3.91 -13.17 1.10
N PHE A 107 -4.28 -11.93 0.84
CA PHE A 107 -5.29 -11.17 1.59
C PHE A 107 -6.50 -10.80 0.72
N CYS A 108 -6.73 -11.47 -0.41
CA CYS A 108 -7.93 -11.23 -1.21
C CYS A 108 -9.19 -11.44 -0.36
N GLY A 109 -10.06 -10.43 -0.31
CA GLY A 109 -11.28 -10.46 0.49
C GLY A 109 -11.08 -10.20 1.99
N GLU A 110 -9.84 -9.94 2.46
CA GLU A 110 -9.63 -9.33 3.78
C GLU A 110 -10.49 -8.04 3.86
N ARG A 111 -11.03 -7.79 5.06
CA ARG A 111 -11.97 -6.69 5.28
C ARG A 111 -11.83 -6.13 6.68
N SER A 112 -11.64 -4.83 6.75
CA SER A 112 -11.58 -4.05 7.97
C SER A 112 -12.56 -2.90 7.90
N CYS A 113 -13.16 -2.61 9.05
CA CYS A 113 -14.22 -1.64 9.18
C CYS A 113 -14.01 -0.74 10.41
N CYS A 114 -14.62 0.43 10.36
CA CYS A 114 -14.78 1.34 11.48
C CYS A 114 -16.22 1.87 11.44
N GLY A 115 -17.09 1.23 12.21
CA GLY A 115 -18.53 1.43 12.06
C GLY A 115 -19.02 0.89 10.71
N ALA A 116 -19.75 1.71 9.96
CA ALA A 116 -20.29 1.35 8.65
C ALA A 116 -19.28 1.51 7.49
N THR A 117 -18.14 2.17 7.73
CA THR A 117 -17.09 2.38 6.72
C THR A 117 -16.18 1.17 6.69
N CYS A 118 -16.06 0.53 5.52
CA CYS A 118 -15.22 -0.65 5.31
C CYS A 118 -14.43 -0.52 4.00
N ALA A 119 -13.32 -1.24 3.92
CA ALA A 119 -12.61 -1.49 2.68
C ALA A 119 -12.14 -2.94 2.68
N SER A 120 -11.74 -3.42 1.50
CA SER A 120 -11.27 -4.79 1.32
C SER A 120 -9.99 -4.85 0.53
N ASN A 121 -9.27 -5.95 0.72
CA ASN A 121 -7.96 -6.23 0.18
C ASN A 121 -6.88 -5.32 0.78
N ARG A 122 -5.83 -5.91 1.31
CA ARG A 122 -4.66 -5.15 1.78
C ARG A 122 -3.84 -4.65 0.61
N LEU A 123 -3.82 -3.34 0.41
CA LEU A 123 -3.19 -2.71 -0.76
C LEU A 123 -1.90 -1.97 -0.45
N ILE A 124 -1.69 -1.58 0.81
CA ILE A 124 -0.54 -0.77 1.21
C ILE A 124 -0.17 -1.06 2.67
N ASP A 125 1.13 -1.23 2.92
CA ASP A 125 1.66 -1.35 4.27
C ASP A 125 2.49 -0.12 4.58
N LEU A 126 2.12 0.62 5.62
CA LEU A 126 2.84 1.81 6.06
C LEU A 126 3.95 1.43 7.03
N THR A 127 5.01 2.22 7.07
CA THR A 127 5.90 2.18 8.23
C THR A 127 5.14 2.61 9.49
N PRO A 128 5.58 2.18 10.67
CA PRO A 128 4.89 2.51 11.92
C PRO A 128 4.79 4.03 12.15
N ALA A 129 5.82 4.80 11.78
CA ALA A 129 5.78 6.26 11.86
C ALA A 129 4.71 6.89 10.96
N ALA A 130 4.49 6.34 9.76
CA ALA A 130 3.45 6.77 8.84
C ALA A 130 2.05 6.35 9.30
N TYR A 131 1.88 5.10 9.69
CA TYR A 131 0.59 4.59 10.18
C TYR A 131 0.11 5.38 11.39
N SER A 132 1.04 5.73 12.29
CA SER A 132 0.76 6.52 13.50
C SER A 132 0.23 7.94 13.22
N GLN A 133 0.34 8.44 11.98
CA GLN A 133 -0.28 9.71 11.57
C GLN A 133 -1.79 9.58 11.29
N ILE A 134 -2.26 8.37 11.00
CA ILE A 134 -3.65 8.13 10.59
C ILE A 134 -4.43 7.23 11.55
N ALA A 135 -3.75 6.39 12.34
CA ALA A 135 -4.37 5.50 13.33
C ALA A 135 -3.35 4.99 14.37
N SER A 136 -3.85 4.46 15.50
CA SER A 136 -3.01 3.73 16.47
C SER A 136 -2.51 2.41 15.88
N LEU A 137 -1.23 2.07 16.06
CA LEU A 137 -0.64 0.79 15.62
C LEU A 137 -1.42 -0.42 16.14
N SER A 138 -2.01 -0.33 17.33
CA SER A 138 -2.82 -1.40 17.91
C SER A 138 -4.08 -1.75 17.11
N SER A 139 -4.50 -0.88 16.18
CA SER A 139 -5.63 -1.19 15.30
C SER A 139 -5.28 -2.13 14.14
N GLY A 140 -3.99 -2.26 13.78
CA GLY A 140 -3.49 -3.21 12.78
C GLY A 140 -3.88 -2.87 11.34
N LEU A 141 -5.18 -2.84 11.06
CA LEU A 141 -5.79 -2.59 9.74
C LEU A 141 -6.79 -1.45 9.81
N ARG A 142 -6.83 -0.63 8.75
CA ARG A 142 -7.85 0.39 8.55
C ARG A 142 -8.31 0.46 7.10
N PRO A 143 -9.57 0.84 6.85
CA PRO A 143 -9.99 1.23 5.52
C PRO A 143 -9.37 2.59 5.16
N ALA A 144 -8.75 2.68 3.98
CA ALA A 144 -8.10 3.88 3.49
C ALA A 144 -8.31 4.09 1.99
N GLU A 145 -8.19 5.35 1.59
CA GLU A 145 -8.03 5.75 0.20
C GLU A 145 -6.56 6.08 -0.09
N ILE A 146 -6.08 5.65 -1.25
CA ILE A 146 -4.72 5.86 -1.72
C ILE A 146 -4.80 6.66 -3.02
N SER A 147 -4.14 7.82 -3.04
CA SER A 147 -4.07 8.72 -4.19
C SER A 147 -2.64 9.15 -4.46
N THR A 148 -2.39 9.70 -5.64
CA THR A 148 -1.11 10.37 -5.94
C THR A 148 -0.99 11.66 -5.12
N ALA A 149 0.24 12.02 -4.73
CA ALA A 149 0.54 13.18 -3.87
C ALA A 149 1.27 14.31 -4.60
#